data_AF-A0A0N0PB19-F1
#
_entry.id   AF-A0A0N0PB19-F1
#
_cell.length_a   1.000
_cell.length_b   1.000
_cell.length_c   1.000
_cell.angle_alpha   90.00
_cell.angle_beta   90.00
_cell.angle_gamma   90.00
#
_symmetry.space_group_name_H-M   'P 1'
#
loop_
_entity.id
_entity.type
_entity.pdbx_description
1 polymer ?
#
loop_
_entity_poly.entity_id
_entity_poly.type
_entity_poly.pdbx_seq_one_letter_code
_entity_poly.pdbx_strand_id
1 'polypeptide(L)'
;MDNTPIEDIVGLNHLILILRRDLDALSNEQLRFLLHDTKDRIKTTENRIVGENKQVLKNMVQIAITHYDENWPLTGDHRIPAIEQNIQLIEMTNALGVGIDMNLDLKYSVLIDVLLYRLSCADQLDSDATAAILGKIDTLIHILDDFAIEELKRNQCKLTSPCELVAKLSRDTSKLKQCLQLVADPRHVLRHYVRELVKALDDHDCTALNKSFNRMKEKIFENPYAGVDYQVLNKYKETLYKISEFESLLVLLKELNTQSESFKLSQLCPALTQADFICGSETEDCLNRLLMLPRGIRVHRFEEQRRPAVLSARLSDGSQRRLLVKTGEELVVDAAALRVIRSMGITSQDYQVTTLGDDSGLIQYLEDHKRDTREHSISQYQKMCAKIPAHAFRSIMELNSFSFQDFINKKLNYEESLAAMTYATSLLGLKDRHLENILYDVVSGCLRSVDWNSSLQHSQSEPPPARLTRCLLAPCRKQVLESRLQQLTSETRSSHRLLLATLQISFKWMEDEIQDKVTNLLRHCTDPQILAITRSAWEPWI
;
A
#
# COMPACT_ATOMS: atom_id res chain seq x y z
N MET A 1 -39.59 29.85 -21.49
CA MET A 1 -38.98 29.66 -20.15
C MET A 1 -37.54 30.15 -20.28
N ASP A 2 -37.35 31.39 -20.74
CA ASP A 2 -36.16 31.72 -21.56
C ASP A 2 -35.17 32.66 -20.85
N ASN A 3 -35.35 32.91 -19.55
CA ASN A 3 -34.50 33.83 -18.78
C ASN A 3 -33.87 33.22 -17.52
N THR A 4 -34.01 31.90 -17.28
CA THR A 4 -33.39 31.27 -16.10
C THR A 4 -31.87 31.15 -16.32
N PRO A 5 -31.02 31.67 -15.42
CA PRO A 5 -29.57 31.52 -15.49
C PRO A 5 -29.16 30.04 -15.54
N ILE A 6 -28.12 29.73 -16.32
CA ILE A 6 -27.61 28.35 -16.44
C ILE A 6 -27.11 27.79 -15.12
N GLU A 7 -26.55 28.64 -14.26
CA GLU A 7 -26.11 28.29 -12.91
C GLU A 7 -27.28 27.72 -12.09
N ASP A 8 -28.44 28.38 -12.15
CA ASP A 8 -29.64 27.95 -11.45
C ASP A 8 -30.18 26.63 -12.03
N ILE A 9 -30.13 26.43 -13.35
CA ILE A 9 -30.56 25.18 -14.01
C ILE A 9 -29.66 24.02 -13.60
N VAL A 10 -28.34 24.20 -13.64
CA VAL A 10 -27.35 23.20 -13.26
C VAL A 10 -27.50 22.85 -11.76
N GLY A 11 -27.66 23.85 -10.90
CA GLY A 11 -27.90 23.67 -9.48
C GLY A 11 -29.22 22.94 -9.18
N LEU A 12 -30.31 23.32 -9.85
CA LEU A 12 -31.62 22.67 -9.70
C LEU A 12 -31.60 21.22 -10.16
N ASN A 13 -31.00 20.92 -11.32
CA ASN A 13 -30.89 19.55 -11.82
C ASN A 13 -30.06 18.67 -10.88
N HIS A 14 -28.98 19.21 -10.31
CA HIS A 14 -28.20 18.50 -9.30
C HIS A 14 -28.99 18.23 -8.01
N LEU A 15 -29.74 19.22 -7.52
CA LEU A 15 -30.57 19.08 -6.33
C LEU A 15 -31.70 18.04 -6.55
N ILE A 16 -32.32 18.03 -7.74
CA ILE A 16 -33.30 17.01 -8.14
C ILE A 16 -32.66 15.62 -8.12
N LEU A 17 -31.43 15.47 -8.61
CA LEU A 17 -30.71 14.20 -8.60
C LEU A 17 -30.42 13.71 -7.18
N ILE A 18 -29.92 14.58 -6.30
CA ILE A 18 -29.65 14.22 -4.90
C ILE A 18 -30.93 13.78 -4.20
N LEU A 19 -31.98 14.61 -4.26
CA LEU A 19 -33.24 14.33 -3.59
C LEU A 19 -33.88 13.03 -4.08
N ARG A 20 -33.84 12.76 -5.38
CA ARG A 20 -34.41 11.52 -5.94
C ARG A 20 -33.58 10.29 -5.57
N ARG A 21 -32.26 10.41 -5.52
CA ARG A 21 -31.37 9.34 -5.06
C ARG A 21 -31.64 9.02 -3.60
N ASP A 22 -31.71 10.04 -2.74
CA ASP A 22 -31.95 9.86 -1.30
C ASP A 22 -33.34 9.29 -0.97
N LEU A 23 -34.28 9.38 -1.93
CA LEU A 23 -35.64 8.80 -1.85
C LEU A 23 -35.76 7.45 -2.57
N ASP A 24 -34.66 6.85 -3.05
CA ASP A 24 -34.64 5.63 -3.87
C ASP A 24 -35.58 5.67 -5.09
N ALA A 25 -35.81 6.88 -5.63
CA ALA A 25 -36.80 7.14 -6.69
C ALA A 25 -36.17 7.58 -8.02
N LEU A 26 -34.85 7.48 -8.14
CA LEU A 26 -34.10 7.85 -9.35
C LEU A 26 -34.13 6.70 -10.37
N SER A 27 -34.63 6.95 -11.58
CA SER A 27 -34.59 5.98 -12.69
C SER A 27 -33.48 6.29 -13.70
N ASN A 28 -33.00 5.26 -14.41
CA ASN A 28 -32.00 5.40 -15.48
C ASN A 28 -32.39 6.44 -16.53
N GLU A 29 -33.66 6.48 -16.94
CA GLU A 29 -34.16 7.42 -17.95
C GLU A 29 -34.14 8.87 -17.45
N GLN A 30 -34.55 9.10 -16.20
CA GLN A 30 -34.52 10.43 -15.58
C GLN A 30 -33.09 10.93 -15.41
N LEU A 31 -32.19 10.07 -14.96
CA LEU A 31 -30.78 10.39 -14.80
C LEU A 31 -30.13 10.74 -16.14
N ARG A 32 -30.36 9.91 -17.19
CA ARG A 32 -29.89 10.17 -18.55
C ARG A 32 -30.41 11.51 -19.06
N PHE A 33 -31.71 11.76 -18.93
CA PHE A 33 -32.35 12.99 -19.37
C PHE A 33 -31.73 14.22 -18.69
N LEU A 34 -31.64 14.21 -17.35
CA LEU A 34 -31.09 15.34 -16.59
C LEU A 34 -29.61 15.59 -16.93
N LEU A 35 -28.81 14.54 -17.10
CA LEU A 35 -27.39 14.68 -17.41
C LEU A 35 -27.18 15.24 -18.84
N HIS A 36 -27.91 14.74 -19.83
CA HIS A 36 -27.79 15.17 -21.22
C HIS A 36 -28.44 16.54 -21.49
N ASP A 37 -29.63 16.83 -20.94
CA ASP A 37 -30.26 18.15 -21.05
C ASP A 37 -29.36 19.24 -20.47
N THR A 38 -28.74 18.97 -19.31
CA THR A 38 -27.78 19.91 -18.70
C THR A 38 -26.56 20.14 -19.61
N LYS A 39 -25.99 19.06 -20.19
CA LYS A 39 -24.87 19.15 -21.13
C LYS A 39 -25.22 19.98 -22.36
N ASP A 40 -26.37 19.73 -22.99
CA ASP A 40 -26.76 20.37 -24.24
C ASP A 40 -27.10 21.86 -24.05
N ARG A 41 -27.75 22.21 -22.92
CA ARG A 41 -27.98 23.61 -22.53
C ARG A 41 -26.69 24.39 -22.32
N ILE A 42 -25.67 23.76 -21.77
CA ILE A 42 -24.35 24.37 -21.59
C ILE A 42 -23.63 24.57 -22.93
N LYS A 43 -23.73 23.62 -23.86
CA LYS A 43 -23.09 23.72 -25.19
C LYS A 43 -23.67 24.84 -26.05
N THR A 44 -24.94 25.17 -25.87
CA THR A 44 -25.68 26.15 -26.69
C THR A 44 -25.49 27.59 -26.23
N THR A 45 -24.85 27.83 -25.08
CA THR A 45 -24.55 29.16 -24.58
C THR A 45 -23.11 29.55 -24.87
N GLU A 46 -22.88 30.77 -25.35
CA GLU A 46 -21.52 31.32 -25.59
C GLU A 46 -20.69 31.48 -24.29
N ASN A 47 -21.31 31.30 -23.13
CA ASN A 47 -20.67 31.45 -21.82
C ASN A 47 -19.81 30.24 -21.45
N ARG A 48 -18.51 30.49 -21.25
CA ARG A 48 -17.57 29.52 -20.69
C ARG A 48 -18.04 29.06 -19.32
N ILE A 49 -18.06 27.75 -19.10
CA ILE A 49 -18.36 27.13 -17.80
C ILE A 49 -17.39 27.66 -16.73
N VAL A 50 -17.92 28.41 -15.74
CA VAL A 50 -17.16 28.92 -14.58
C VAL A 50 -17.22 27.90 -13.43
N GLY A 51 -16.22 27.93 -12.54
CA GLY A 51 -15.83 26.85 -11.63
C GLY A 51 -16.96 26.11 -10.89
N GLU A 52 -17.97 26.80 -10.35
CA GLU A 52 -19.05 26.17 -9.59
C GLU A 52 -19.90 25.22 -10.44
N ASN A 53 -20.24 25.59 -11.67
CA ASN A 53 -20.96 24.71 -12.60
C ASN A 53 -20.16 23.47 -12.98
N LYS A 54 -18.83 23.59 -13.11
CA LYS A 54 -17.97 22.42 -13.36
C LYS A 54 -18.02 21.46 -12.18
N GLN A 55 -18.01 21.97 -10.95
CA GLN A 55 -18.06 21.11 -9.77
C GLN A 55 -19.40 20.39 -9.65
N VAL A 56 -20.51 21.09 -9.92
CA VAL A 56 -21.84 20.49 -9.94
C VAL A 56 -21.94 19.39 -11.00
N LEU A 57 -21.48 19.65 -12.23
CA LEU A 57 -21.44 18.64 -13.29
C LEU A 57 -20.54 17.45 -12.96
N LYS A 58 -19.40 17.67 -12.30
CA LYS A 58 -18.54 16.58 -11.81
C LYS A 58 -19.34 15.66 -10.88
N ASN A 59 -20.07 16.24 -9.92
CA ASN A 59 -20.89 15.48 -8.99
C ASN A 59 -22.02 14.73 -9.71
N MET A 60 -22.66 15.36 -10.71
CA MET A 60 -23.71 14.70 -11.51
C MET A 60 -23.18 13.49 -12.28
N VAL A 61 -22.00 13.59 -12.91
CA VAL A 61 -21.36 12.46 -13.60
C VAL A 61 -21.01 11.33 -12.63
N GLN A 62 -20.50 11.67 -11.43
CA GLN A 62 -20.21 10.68 -10.39
C GLN A 62 -21.47 9.97 -9.90
N ILE A 63 -22.54 10.72 -9.60
CA ILE A 63 -23.85 10.17 -9.22
C ILE A 63 -24.35 9.22 -10.32
N ALA A 64 -24.20 9.59 -11.59
CA ALA A 64 -24.66 8.78 -12.69
C ALA A 64 -23.94 7.43 -12.75
N ILE A 65 -22.60 7.44 -12.72
CA ILE A 65 -21.79 6.23 -12.80
C ILE A 65 -22.04 5.34 -11.58
N THR A 66 -22.11 5.91 -10.38
CA THR A 66 -22.45 5.16 -9.15
C THR A 66 -23.84 4.54 -9.24
N HIS A 67 -24.84 5.28 -9.71
CA HIS A 67 -26.20 4.76 -9.85
C HIS A 67 -26.27 3.59 -10.84
N TYR A 68 -25.62 3.69 -12.00
CA TYR A 68 -25.58 2.59 -12.96
C TYR A 68 -24.82 1.37 -12.41
N ASP A 69 -23.81 1.59 -11.55
CA ASP A 69 -23.02 0.53 -10.92
C ASP A 69 -23.81 -0.21 -9.84
N GLU A 70 -24.54 0.52 -9.00
CA GLU A 70 -25.42 -0.02 -7.96
C GLU A 70 -26.61 -0.79 -8.56
N ASN A 71 -27.15 -0.31 -9.68
CA ASN A 71 -28.24 -0.95 -10.43
C ASN A 71 -27.73 -1.93 -11.49
N TRP A 72 -26.52 -2.47 -11.31
CA TRP A 72 -25.97 -3.45 -12.22
C TRP A 72 -26.76 -4.78 -12.17
N PRO A 73 -27.24 -5.30 -13.30
CA PRO A 73 -27.98 -6.56 -13.33
C PRO A 73 -27.10 -7.76 -12.96
N LEU A 74 -27.44 -8.45 -11.86
CA LEU A 74 -26.71 -9.62 -11.36
C LEU A 74 -27.07 -10.89 -12.14
N THR A 75 -26.08 -11.69 -12.50
CA THR A 75 -26.20 -12.92 -13.32
C THR A 75 -26.82 -14.13 -12.60
N GLY A 76 -27.36 -13.94 -11.38
CA GLY A 76 -27.87 -15.03 -10.54
C GLY A 76 -29.23 -15.60 -10.96
N ASP A 77 -29.96 -14.92 -11.86
CA ASP A 77 -31.27 -15.36 -12.34
C ASP A 77 -31.21 -15.52 -13.86
N HIS A 78 -31.56 -16.70 -14.38
CA HIS A 78 -31.47 -17.09 -15.81
C HIS A 78 -32.35 -16.25 -16.77
N ARG A 79 -32.79 -15.07 -16.33
CA ARG A 79 -33.75 -14.20 -17.00
C ARG A 79 -33.24 -12.79 -17.27
N ILE A 80 -32.09 -12.37 -16.73
CA ILE A 80 -31.58 -11.03 -17.03
C ILE A 80 -30.81 -11.06 -18.36
N PRO A 81 -31.33 -10.43 -19.42
CA PRO A 81 -30.72 -10.54 -20.74
C PRO A 81 -29.41 -9.75 -20.78
N ALA A 82 -28.40 -10.27 -21.48
CA ALA A 82 -27.16 -9.54 -21.80
C ALA A 82 -27.43 -8.11 -22.33
N ILE A 83 -28.60 -7.90 -22.95
CA ILE A 83 -29.11 -6.60 -23.39
C ILE A 83 -29.11 -5.55 -22.27
N GLU A 84 -29.55 -5.91 -21.05
CA GLU A 84 -29.60 -4.94 -19.93
C GLU A 84 -28.20 -4.55 -19.45
N GLN A 85 -27.26 -5.50 -19.43
CA GLN A 85 -25.83 -5.22 -19.14
C GLN A 85 -25.21 -4.30 -20.20
N ASN A 86 -25.51 -4.53 -21.48
CA ASN A 86 -25.04 -3.69 -22.58
C ASN A 86 -25.60 -2.26 -22.47
N ILE A 87 -26.89 -2.12 -22.15
CA ILE A 87 -27.50 -0.81 -21.91
C ILE A 87 -26.78 -0.09 -20.76
N GLN A 88 -26.54 -0.76 -19.63
CA GLN A 88 -25.87 -0.12 -18.48
C GLN A 88 -24.42 0.29 -18.81
N LEU A 89 -23.68 -0.53 -19.56
CA LEU A 89 -22.32 -0.17 -20.01
C LEU A 89 -22.31 1.05 -20.94
N ILE A 90 -23.26 1.12 -21.86
CA ILE A 90 -23.43 2.29 -22.75
C ILE A 90 -23.72 3.53 -21.90
N GLU A 91 -24.59 3.43 -20.90
CA GLU A 91 -24.92 4.56 -20.02
C GLU A 91 -23.75 5.06 -19.19
N MET A 92 -22.99 4.16 -18.56
CA MET A 92 -21.74 4.51 -17.87
C MET A 92 -20.77 5.21 -18.81
N THR A 93 -20.63 4.69 -20.03
CA THR A 93 -19.74 5.24 -21.06
C THR A 93 -20.19 6.61 -21.55
N ASN A 94 -21.49 6.82 -21.69
CA ASN A 94 -22.08 8.11 -22.07
C ASN A 94 -21.87 9.16 -20.97
N ALA A 95 -22.07 8.78 -19.70
CA ALA A 95 -21.82 9.65 -18.55
C ALA A 95 -20.34 10.07 -18.48
N LEU A 96 -19.41 9.11 -18.66
CA LEU A 96 -17.98 9.40 -18.84
C LEU A 96 -17.73 10.38 -19.99
N GLY A 97 -18.40 10.16 -21.12
CA GLY A 97 -18.36 11.02 -22.30
C GLY A 97 -18.78 12.46 -22.01
N VAL A 98 -19.78 12.70 -21.16
CA VAL A 98 -20.16 14.05 -20.72
C VAL A 98 -19.00 14.73 -20.01
N GLY A 99 -18.32 14.02 -19.11
CA GLY A 99 -17.14 14.54 -18.43
C GLY A 99 -16.03 14.96 -19.40
N ILE A 100 -15.70 14.08 -20.34
CA ILE A 100 -14.65 14.33 -21.36
C ILE A 100 -15.01 15.53 -22.23
N ASP A 101 -16.22 15.54 -22.80
CA ASP A 101 -16.67 16.57 -23.74
C ASP A 101 -16.67 17.97 -23.09
N MET A 102 -16.93 18.04 -21.78
CA MET A 102 -16.96 19.28 -20.99
C MET A 102 -15.61 19.63 -20.35
N ASN A 103 -14.56 18.83 -20.59
CA ASN A 103 -13.24 18.97 -19.97
C ASN A 103 -13.34 19.14 -18.44
N LEU A 104 -14.09 18.22 -17.81
CA LEU A 104 -14.21 18.16 -16.36
C LEU A 104 -12.95 17.50 -15.79
N ASP A 105 -12.39 18.10 -14.75
CA ASP A 105 -11.27 17.51 -14.01
C ASP A 105 -11.78 16.39 -13.06
N LEU A 106 -12.19 15.27 -13.66
CA LEU A 106 -12.65 14.07 -12.96
C LEU A 106 -11.48 13.12 -12.69
N LYS A 107 -11.61 12.28 -11.65
CA LYS A 107 -10.73 11.13 -11.42
C LYS A 107 -11.03 10.00 -12.42
N TYR A 108 -10.77 10.25 -13.70
CA TYR A 108 -11.12 9.34 -14.79
C TYR A 108 -10.54 7.94 -14.65
N SER A 109 -9.37 7.78 -14.03
CA SER A 109 -8.78 6.46 -13.75
C SER A 109 -9.73 5.57 -12.93
N VAL A 110 -10.35 6.12 -11.88
CA VAL A 110 -11.30 5.40 -11.01
C VAL A 110 -12.58 5.07 -11.76
N LEU A 111 -13.09 6.03 -12.54
CA LEU A 111 -14.33 5.84 -13.29
C LEU A 111 -14.17 4.81 -14.42
N ILE A 112 -12.99 4.76 -15.04
CA ILE A 112 -12.62 3.71 -16.00
C ILE A 112 -12.52 2.36 -15.29
N ASP A 113 -11.96 2.29 -14.09
CA ASP A 113 -11.88 1.02 -13.34
C ASP A 113 -13.25 0.42 -13.08
N VAL A 114 -14.25 1.24 -12.74
CA VAL A 114 -15.65 0.78 -12.62
C VAL A 114 -16.16 0.23 -13.94
N LEU A 115 -15.95 0.95 -15.06
CA LEU A 115 -16.37 0.50 -16.38
C LEU A 115 -15.69 -0.82 -16.79
N LEU A 116 -14.38 -0.95 -16.58
CA LEU A 116 -13.60 -2.15 -16.90
C LEU A 116 -13.99 -3.34 -16.01
N TYR A 117 -14.27 -3.09 -14.73
CA TYR A 117 -14.80 -4.12 -13.84
C TYR A 117 -16.15 -4.65 -14.36
N ARG A 118 -17.08 -3.77 -14.74
CA ARG A 118 -18.38 -4.19 -15.28
C ARG A 118 -18.30 -4.85 -16.64
N LEU A 119 -17.38 -4.41 -17.50
CA LEU A 119 -17.01 -5.11 -18.74
C LEU A 119 -16.56 -6.55 -18.45
N SER A 120 -15.77 -6.76 -17.39
CA SER A 120 -15.32 -8.10 -16.99
C SER A 120 -16.47 -9.00 -16.52
N CYS A 121 -17.51 -8.42 -15.92
CA CYS A 121 -18.70 -9.13 -15.46
C CYS A 121 -19.75 -9.37 -16.55
N ALA A 122 -19.70 -8.65 -17.67
CA ALA A 122 -20.68 -8.81 -18.75
C ALA A 122 -20.52 -10.14 -19.48
N ASP A 123 -21.63 -10.83 -19.75
CA ASP A 123 -21.62 -12.15 -20.40
C ASP A 123 -21.29 -12.05 -21.90
N GLN A 124 -21.94 -11.11 -22.59
CA GLN A 124 -21.75 -10.84 -24.01
C GLN A 124 -21.89 -9.34 -24.28
N LEU A 125 -21.16 -8.83 -25.27
CA LEU A 125 -21.26 -7.45 -25.72
C LEU A 125 -21.83 -7.40 -27.14
N ASP A 126 -22.74 -6.47 -27.38
CA ASP A 126 -23.18 -6.15 -28.73
C ASP A 126 -22.20 -5.14 -29.40
N SER A 127 -22.48 -4.83 -30.68
CA SER A 127 -21.67 -3.89 -31.46
C SER A 127 -21.72 -2.46 -30.91
N ASP A 128 -22.86 -2.06 -30.36
CA ASP A 128 -23.12 -0.68 -29.98
C ASP A 128 -22.41 -0.37 -28.66
N ALA A 129 -22.48 -1.27 -27.68
CA ALA A 129 -21.71 -1.20 -26.44
C ALA A 129 -20.21 -1.27 -26.71
N THR A 130 -19.77 -2.16 -27.60
CA THR A 130 -18.36 -2.26 -28.00
C THR A 130 -17.86 -0.95 -28.61
N ALA A 131 -18.61 -0.37 -29.56
CA ALA A 131 -18.24 0.88 -30.21
C ALA A 131 -18.21 2.07 -29.22
N ALA A 132 -19.20 2.15 -28.33
CA ALA A 132 -19.26 3.19 -27.31
C ALA A 132 -18.03 3.16 -26.39
N ILE A 133 -17.74 1.98 -25.81
CA ILE A 133 -16.64 1.77 -24.87
C ILE A 133 -15.29 2.12 -25.54
N LEU A 134 -15.03 1.53 -26.71
CA LEU A 134 -13.75 1.73 -27.40
C LEU A 134 -13.55 3.18 -27.84
N GLY A 135 -14.59 3.86 -28.32
CA GLY A 135 -14.51 5.27 -28.72
C GLY A 135 -14.11 6.19 -27.56
N LYS A 136 -14.65 5.94 -26.35
CA LYS A 136 -14.31 6.75 -25.18
C LYS A 136 -12.97 6.35 -24.56
N ILE A 137 -12.62 5.06 -24.54
CA ILE A 137 -11.31 4.60 -24.06
C ILE A 137 -10.17 5.12 -24.96
N ASP A 138 -10.32 5.17 -26.29
CA ASP A 138 -9.26 5.75 -27.16
C ASP A 138 -9.00 7.22 -26.85
N THR A 139 -10.05 7.99 -26.48
CA THR A 139 -9.89 9.39 -26.05
C THR A 139 -9.11 9.50 -24.73
N LEU A 140 -9.25 8.49 -23.86
CA LEU A 140 -8.61 8.39 -22.55
C LEU A 140 -7.36 7.50 -22.55
N ILE A 141 -6.83 7.13 -23.71
CA ILE A 141 -5.71 6.16 -23.81
C ILE A 141 -4.47 6.57 -23.01
N HIS A 142 -4.24 7.87 -22.86
CA HIS A 142 -3.08 8.46 -22.18
C HIS A 142 -3.18 8.41 -20.65
N ILE A 143 -4.35 8.12 -20.07
CA ILE A 143 -4.55 7.97 -18.63
C ILE A 143 -4.66 6.51 -18.19
N LEU A 144 -4.68 5.56 -19.13
CA LEU A 144 -4.72 4.13 -18.82
C LEU A 144 -3.35 3.67 -18.32
N ASP A 145 -3.34 2.99 -17.18
CA ASP A 145 -2.16 2.30 -16.67
C ASP A 145 -2.13 0.83 -17.13
N ASP A 146 -1.03 0.14 -16.83
CA ASP A 146 -0.82 -1.26 -17.23
C ASP A 146 -1.96 -2.17 -16.71
N PHE A 147 -2.52 -1.91 -15.53
CA PHE A 147 -3.65 -2.69 -15.00
C PHE A 147 -4.91 -2.54 -15.85
N ALA A 148 -5.28 -1.31 -16.19
CA ALA A 148 -6.44 -1.03 -17.03
C ALA A 148 -6.26 -1.63 -18.44
N ILE A 149 -5.05 -1.53 -19.00
CA ILE A 149 -4.72 -2.09 -20.32
C ILE A 149 -4.81 -3.62 -20.31
N GLU A 150 -4.23 -4.28 -19.30
CA GLU A 150 -4.29 -5.73 -19.18
C GLU A 150 -5.73 -6.23 -18.98
N GLU A 151 -6.55 -5.50 -18.22
CA GLU A 151 -7.96 -5.86 -18.06
C GLU A 151 -8.75 -5.72 -19.38
N LEU A 152 -8.46 -4.67 -20.17
CA LEU A 152 -9.05 -4.52 -21.51
C LEU A 152 -8.61 -5.65 -22.46
N LYS A 153 -7.34 -6.06 -22.40
CA LYS A 153 -6.82 -7.19 -23.19
C LYS A 153 -7.46 -8.52 -22.81
N ARG A 154 -7.62 -8.80 -21.51
CA ARG A 154 -8.29 -10.03 -21.02
C ARG A 154 -9.72 -10.14 -21.55
N ASN A 155 -10.40 -9.01 -21.67
CA ASN A 155 -11.77 -8.95 -22.17
C ASN A 155 -11.86 -8.73 -23.68
N GLN A 156 -10.75 -8.78 -24.42
CA GLN A 156 -10.72 -8.55 -25.86
C GLN A 156 -11.64 -9.53 -26.63
N CYS A 157 -11.74 -10.78 -26.17
CA CYS A 157 -12.59 -11.80 -26.82
C CYS A 157 -14.08 -11.47 -26.77
N LYS A 158 -14.51 -10.60 -25.85
CA LYS A 158 -15.90 -10.15 -25.74
C LYS A 158 -16.22 -9.00 -26.71
N LEU A 159 -15.19 -8.29 -27.20
CA LEU A 159 -15.36 -7.16 -28.10
C LEU A 159 -15.66 -7.69 -29.50
N THR A 160 -16.80 -7.29 -30.06
CA THR A 160 -17.34 -7.82 -31.33
C THR A 160 -16.55 -7.40 -32.59
N SER A 161 -15.48 -6.60 -32.46
CA SER A 161 -14.65 -6.12 -33.57
C SER A 161 -13.15 -6.28 -33.28
N PRO A 162 -12.29 -6.58 -34.29
CA PRO A 162 -10.84 -6.51 -34.16
C PRO A 162 -10.43 -5.12 -33.67
N CYS A 163 -10.09 -5.04 -32.39
CA CYS A 163 -9.92 -3.76 -31.74
C CYS A 163 -8.55 -3.15 -32.12
N GLU A 164 -8.54 -2.27 -33.12
CA GLU A 164 -7.37 -1.46 -33.48
C GLU A 164 -6.79 -0.72 -32.27
N LEU A 165 -7.65 -0.32 -31.32
CA LEU A 165 -7.24 0.26 -30.04
C LEU A 165 -6.48 -0.74 -29.17
N VAL A 166 -6.94 -2.00 -29.05
CA VAL A 166 -6.19 -3.04 -28.32
C VAL A 166 -4.88 -3.34 -29.04
N ALA A 167 -4.84 -3.33 -30.37
CA ALA A 167 -3.59 -3.48 -31.13
C ALA A 167 -2.63 -2.29 -30.89
N LYS A 168 -3.14 -1.05 -30.87
CA LYS A 168 -2.41 0.19 -30.54
C LYS A 168 -1.91 0.19 -29.09
N LEU A 169 -2.71 -0.31 -28.15
CA LEU A 169 -2.35 -0.48 -26.74
C LEU A 169 -1.34 -1.61 -26.54
N SER A 170 -1.41 -2.63 -27.38
CA SER A 170 -0.46 -3.75 -27.47
C SER A 170 0.83 -3.38 -28.17
N ARG A 171 1.05 -2.10 -28.53
CA ARG A 171 2.40 -1.60 -28.85
C ARG A 171 3.34 -2.06 -27.77
N ASP A 172 4.28 -2.90 -28.19
CA ASP A 172 4.96 -3.79 -27.29
C ASP A 172 5.93 -3.01 -26.39
N THR A 173 5.57 -2.89 -25.10
CA THR A 173 6.47 -2.32 -24.10
C THR A 173 7.60 -3.29 -23.74
N SER A 174 7.58 -4.54 -24.24
CA SER A 174 8.58 -5.57 -23.93
C SER A 174 10.00 -5.09 -24.19
N LYS A 175 10.26 -4.42 -25.32
CA LYS A 175 11.60 -3.94 -25.68
C LYS A 175 12.16 -3.00 -24.61
N LEU A 176 11.34 -2.04 -24.16
CA LEU A 176 11.71 -1.10 -23.12
C LEU A 176 11.80 -1.76 -21.74
N LYS A 177 10.86 -2.64 -21.41
CA LYS A 177 10.88 -3.41 -20.17
C LYS A 177 12.15 -4.26 -20.09
N GLN A 178 12.52 -4.95 -21.15
CA GLN A 178 13.78 -5.70 -21.31
C GLN A 178 15.02 -4.83 -21.14
N CYS A 179 15.02 -3.60 -21.69
CA CYS A 179 16.12 -2.65 -21.50
C CYS A 179 16.23 -2.20 -20.03
N LEU A 180 15.12 -1.79 -19.42
CA LEU A 180 15.07 -1.28 -18.04
C LEU A 180 15.42 -2.37 -17.02
N GLN A 181 15.09 -3.62 -17.31
CA GLN A 181 15.45 -4.80 -16.52
C GLN A 181 16.95 -5.07 -16.41
N LEU A 182 17.75 -4.55 -17.36
CA LEU A 182 19.21 -4.65 -17.35
C LEU A 182 19.86 -3.60 -16.45
N VAL A 183 19.12 -2.65 -15.90
CA VAL A 183 19.68 -1.58 -15.04
C VAL A 183 19.88 -2.09 -13.61
N ALA A 184 20.75 -3.08 -13.46
CA ALA A 184 21.11 -3.70 -12.19
C ALA A 184 22.56 -4.25 -12.26
N ASP A 185 23.12 -4.65 -11.10
CA ASP A 185 24.41 -5.35 -11.09
C ASP A 185 24.26 -6.74 -11.72
N PRO A 186 24.92 -7.05 -12.86
CA PRO A 186 24.74 -8.32 -13.56
C PRO A 186 25.10 -9.54 -12.70
N ARG A 187 26.16 -9.44 -11.89
CA ARG A 187 26.59 -10.54 -11.01
C ARG A 187 25.59 -10.74 -9.88
N HIS A 188 25.06 -9.65 -9.32
CA HIS A 188 24.01 -9.72 -8.32
C HIS A 188 22.74 -10.38 -8.86
N VAL A 189 22.31 -9.99 -10.06
CA VAL A 189 21.12 -10.56 -10.73
C VAL A 189 21.33 -12.06 -11.01
N LEU A 190 22.48 -12.44 -11.58
CA LEU A 190 22.78 -13.87 -11.80
C LEU A 190 22.80 -14.66 -10.49
N ARG A 191 23.43 -14.12 -9.45
CA ARG A 191 23.48 -14.74 -8.13
C ARG A 191 22.08 -14.94 -7.54
N HIS A 192 21.17 -14.00 -7.74
CA HIS A 192 19.78 -14.13 -7.30
C HIS A 192 19.11 -15.32 -7.99
N TYR A 193 19.15 -15.42 -9.32
CA TYR A 193 18.56 -16.57 -10.03
C TYR A 193 19.20 -17.89 -9.65
N VAL A 194 20.51 -17.94 -9.47
CA VAL A 194 21.19 -19.17 -9.05
C VAL A 194 20.71 -19.62 -7.67
N ARG A 195 20.42 -18.69 -6.74
CA ARG A 195 19.80 -19.04 -5.45
C ARG A 195 18.39 -19.59 -5.62
N GLU A 196 17.59 -19.01 -6.50
CA GLU A 196 16.25 -19.54 -6.78
C GLU A 196 16.30 -20.94 -7.39
N LEU A 197 17.22 -21.18 -8.32
CA LEU A 197 17.44 -22.50 -8.91
C LEU A 197 17.89 -23.53 -7.87
N VAL A 198 18.83 -23.16 -7.00
CA VAL A 198 19.28 -24.01 -5.87
C VAL A 198 18.10 -24.36 -4.96
N LYS A 199 17.30 -23.36 -4.59
CA LYS A 199 16.12 -23.57 -3.74
C LYS A 199 15.10 -24.48 -4.42
N ALA A 200 14.79 -24.25 -5.69
CA ALA A 200 13.84 -25.07 -6.43
C ALA A 200 14.30 -26.53 -6.59
N LEU A 201 15.62 -26.77 -6.75
CA LEU A 201 16.18 -28.11 -6.76
C LEU A 201 16.07 -28.81 -5.39
N ASP A 202 16.36 -28.08 -4.31
CA ASP A 202 16.27 -28.56 -2.92
C ASP A 202 14.82 -28.92 -2.55
N ASP A 203 13.87 -28.07 -2.97
CA ASP A 203 12.43 -28.25 -2.78
C ASP A 203 11.81 -29.28 -3.76
N HIS A 204 12.59 -29.81 -4.70
CA HIS A 204 12.12 -30.68 -5.80
C HIS A 204 10.97 -30.06 -6.64
N ASP A 205 10.94 -28.75 -6.80
CA ASP A 205 9.93 -28.01 -7.57
C ASP A 205 10.40 -27.74 -9.00
N CYS A 206 10.06 -28.66 -9.90
CA CYS A 206 10.36 -28.54 -11.34
C CYS A 206 9.70 -27.30 -11.99
N THR A 207 8.58 -26.81 -11.46
CA THR A 207 7.88 -25.66 -12.05
C THR A 207 8.61 -24.38 -11.71
N ALA A 208 8.98 -24.19 -10.43
CA ALA A 208 9.80 -23.08 -10.00
C ALA A 208 11.17 -23.09 -10.67
N LEU A 209 11.78 -24.27 -10.81
CA LEU A 209 13.07 -24.43 -11.50
C LEU A 209 13.01 -23.92 -12.94
N ASN A 210 12.06 -24.42 -13.73
CA ASN A 210 11.90 -24.02 -15.13
C ASN A 210 11.57 -22.54 -15.27
N LYS A 211 10.72 -22.02 -14.37
CA LYS A 211 10.32 -20.61 -14.35
C LYS A 211 11.52 -19.69 -14.08
N SER A 212 12.30 -19.95 -13.03
CA SER A 212 13.50 -19.17 -12.71
C SER A 212 14.59 -19.33 -13.78
N PHE A 213 14.75 -20.52 -14.37
CA PHE A 213 15.70 -20.74 -15.45
C PHE A 213 15.35 -19.94 -16.70
N ASN A 214 14.09 -19.98 -17.14
CA ASN A 214 13.64 -19.23 -18.31
C ASN A 214 13.78 -17.72 -18.10
N ARG A 215 13.43 -17.20 -16.91
CA ARG A 215 13.64 -15.78 -16.56
C ARG A 215 15.12 -15.37 -16.63
N MET A 216 15.99 -16.17 -16.03
CA MET A 216 17.44 -15.95 -16.08
C MET A 216 17.95 -15.94 -17.53
N LYS A 217 17.54 -16.94 -18.31
CA LYS A 217 17.87 -17.11 -19.73
C LYS A 217 17.49 -15.89 -20.56
N GLU A 218 16.22 -15.50 -20.50
CA GLU A 218 15.67 -14.38 -21.26
C GLU A 218 16.30 -13.04 -20.85
N LYS A 219 16.55 -12.83 -19.56
CA LYS A 219 17.03 -11.53 -19.04
C LYS A 219 18.53 -11.33 -19.17
N ILE A 220 19.32 -12.38 -18.92
CA ILE A 220 20.80 -12.28 -18.87
C ILE A 220 21.44 -12.70 -20.18
N PHE A 221 21.02 -13.83 -20.74
CA PHE A 221 21.77 -14.51 -21.80
C PHE A 221 21.18 -14.32 -23.20
N GLU A 222 19.90 -14.01 -23.30
CA GLU A 222 19.16 -13.89 -24.56
C GLU A 222 18.55 -12.50 -24.77
N ASN A 223 18.76 -11.58 -23.83
CA ASN A 223 18.34 -10.20 -23.98
C ASN A 223 19.21 -9.48 -25.02
N PRO A 224 18.64 -9.03 -26.16
CA PRO A 224 19.43 -8.43 -27.25
C PRO A 224 20.01 -7.05 -26.89
N TYR A 225 19.53 -6.43 -25.81
CA TYR A 225 19.98 -5.12 -25.35
C TYR A 225 21.07 -5.20 -24.28
N ALA A 226 21.48 -6.41 -23.90
CA ALA A 226 22.51 -6.66 -22.90
C ALA A 226 23.88 -6.11 -23.32
N GLY A 227 24.39 -5.16 -22.53
CA GLY A 227 25.71 -4.58 -22.75
C GLY A 227 26.86 -5.48 -22.31
N VAL A 228 28.08 -4.96 -22.44
CA VAL A 228 29.33 -5.71 -22.21
C VAL A 228 29.41 -6.35 -20.82
N ASP A 229 28.86 -5.71 -19.78
CA ASP A 229 28.94 -6.23 -18.41
C ASP A 229 28.08 -7.49 -18.20
N TYR A 230 26.96 -7.60 -18.92
CA TYR A 230 26.17 -8.83 -18.98
C TYR A 230 26.84 -9.89 -19.87
N GLN A 231 27.44 -9.49 -20.99
CA GLN A 231 28.10 -10.42 -21.91
C GLN A 231 29.28 -11.18 -21.26
N VAL A 232 29.97 -10.58 -20.29
CA VAL A 232 31.02 -11.24 -19.49
C VAL A 232 30.49 -12.49 -18.75
N LEU A 233 29.19 -12.52 -18.43
CA LEU A 233 28.56 -13.67 -17.76
C LEU A 233 28.38 -14.87 -18.67
N ASN A 234 28.53 -14.73 -20.00
CA ASN A 234 28.40 -15.85 -20.95
C ASN A 234 29.37 -16.99 -20.67
N LYS A 235 30.47 -16.75 -19.96
CA LYS A 235 31.37 -17.82 -19.49
C LYS A 235 30.68 -18.86 -18.59
N TYR A 236 29.57 -18.49 -17.95
CA TYR A 236 28.75 -19.36 -17.10
C TYR A 236 27.60 -20.04 -17.85
N LYS A 237 27.33 -19.64 -19.11
CA LYS A 237 26.14 -20.07 -19.86
C LYS A 237 26.09 -21.58 -20.05
N GLU A 238 27.18 -22.20 -20.47
CA GLU A 238 27.27 -23.65 -20.69
C GLU A 238 26.98 -24.45 -19.42
N THR A 239 27.56 -24.05 -18.28
CA THR A 239 27.33 -24.68 -16.98
C THR A 239 25.87 -24.56 -16.55
N LEU A 240 25.27 -23.38 -16.75
CA LEU A 240 23.87 -23.13 -16.38
C LEU A 240 22.87 -23.79 -17.34
N TYR A 241 23.21 -24.00 -18.61
CA TYR A 241 22.29 -24.69 -19.54
C TYR A 241 22.33 -26.22 -19.37
N LYS A 242 23.35 -26.74 -18.69
CA LYS A 242 23.51 -28.15 -18.34
C LYS A 242 23.16 -28.43 -16.87
N ILE A 243 22.21 -27.67 -16.28
CA ILE A 243 21.81 -27.86 -14.89
C ILE A 243 21.20 -29.25 -14.71
N SER A 244 22.00 -30.17 -14.17
CA SER A 244 21.57 -31.46 -13.65
C SER A 244 22.06 -31.72 -12.23
N GLU A 245 22.99 -30.89 -11.71
CA GLU A 245 23.71 -31.15 -10.47
C GLU A 245 23.73 -29.93 -9.53
N PHE A 246 23.28 -30.15 -8.30
CA PHE A 246 23.20 -29.14 -7.24
C PHE A 246 24.58 -28.56 -6.85
N GLU A 247 25.62 -29.39 -6.83
CA GLU A 247 26.98 -28.98 -6.42
C GLU A 247 27.59 -27.90 -7.35
N SER A 248 27.32 -28.01 -8.66
CA SER A 248 27.80 -27.06 -9.67
C SER A 248 27.28 -25.63 -9.43
N LEU A 249 26.03 -25.50 -8.95
CA LEU A 249 25.43 -24.20 -8.62
C LEU A 249 26.02 -23.58 -7.35
N LEU A 250 26.34 -24.40 -6.35
CA LEU A 250 26.97 -23.92 -5.11
C LEU A 250 28.37 -23.35 -5.34
N VAL A 251 29.16 -23.97 -6.23
CA VAL A 251 30.47 -23.44 -6.64
C VAL A 251 30.31 -22.08 -7.31
N LEU A 252 29.36 -21.96 -8.23
CA LEU A 252 29.08 -20.71 -8.94
C LEU A 252 28.62 -19.58 -8.00
N LEU A 253 27.82 -19.88 -6.96
CA LEU A 253 27.45 -18.90 -5.93
C LEU A 253 28.65 -18.36 -5.17
N LYS A 254 29.68 -19.18 -4.92
CA LYS A 254 30.91 -18.74 -4.24
C LYS A 254 31.70 -17.77 -5.12
N GLU A 255 31.75 -18.01 -6.44
CA GLU A 255 32.44 -17.12 -7.38
C GLU A 255 31.76 -15.75 -7.54
N LEU A 256 30.42 -15.71 -7.47
CA LEU A 256 29.62 -14.49 -7.61
C LEU A 256 29.59 -13.60 -6.34
N ASN A 257 30.41 -13.88 -5.31
CA ASN A 257 30.43 -13.11 -4.06
C ASN A 257 31.11 -11.74 -4.14
N THR A 258 31.76 -11.42 -5.27
CA THR A 258 32.46 -10.13 -5.43
C THR A 258 31.48 -9.03 -5.83
N GLN A 259 31.35 -8.00 -4.98
CA GLN A 259 30.58 -6.80 -5.28
C GLN A 259 31.39 -5.89 -6.23
N SER A 260 30.72 -5.31 -7.21
CA SER A 260 31.32 -4.29 -8.07
C SER A 260 30.98 -2.90 -7.54
N GLU A 261 31.92 -1.96 -7.61
CA GLU A 261 31.80 -0.64 -6.97
C GLU A 261 30.94 0.36 -7.75
N SER A 262 30.84 0.22 -9.08
CA SER A 262 29.98 1.05 -9.94
C SER A 262 29.87 0.50 -11.35
N PHE A 263 28.73 0.67 -12.01
CA PHE A 263 28.51 0.32 -13.41
C PHE A 263 28.00 1.53 -14.19
N LYS A 264 28.36 1.63 -15.46
CA LYS A 264 27.84 2.65 -16.38
C LYS A 264 26.61 2.12 -17.10
N LEU A 265 25.62 2.98 -17.32
CA LEU A 265 24.40 2.62 -18.05
C LEU A 265 24.72 2.13 -19.47
N SER A 266 25.68 2.76 -20.16
CA SER A 266 26.15 2.32 -21.49
C SER A 266 26.77 0.93 -21.49
N GLN A 267 27.29 0.44 -20.36
CA GLN A 267 27.88 -0.90 -20.24
C GLN A 267 26.84 -1.96 -19.87
N LEU A 268 25.75 -1.55 -19.19
CA LEU A 268 24.63 -2.41 -18.82
C LEU A 268 23.63 -2.56 -19.97
N CYS A 269 23.18 -1.44 -20.53
CA CYS A 269 22.20 -1.38 -21.62
C CYS A 269 22.50 -0.20 -22.56
N PRO A 270 23.31 -0.41 -23.63
CA PRO A 270 23.68 0.63 -24.57
C PRO A 270 22.48 1.33 -25.23
N ALA A 271 21.40 0.59 -25.49
CA ALA A 271 20.19 1.10 -26.14
C ALA A 271 19.56 2.28 -25.37
N LEU A 272 19.55 2.23 -24.03
CA LEU A 272 19.03 3.32 -23.19
C LEU A 272 19.89 4.59 -23.21
N THR A 273 21.06 4.58 -23.84
CA THR A 273 21.91 5.77 -24.01
C THR A 273 21.82 6.37 -25.41
N GLN A 274 21.17 5.69 -26.35
CA GLN A 274 21.05 6.13 -27.73
C GLN A 274 19.83 7.04 -27.90
N ALA A 275 20.07 8.27 -28.38
CA ALA A 275 19.00 9.25 -28.60
C ALA A 275 17.95 8.73 -29.59
N ASP A 276 18.38 8.07 -30.67
CA ASP A 276 17.47 7.53 -31.70
C ASP A 276 16.54 6.45 -31.15
N PHE A 277 17.01 5.67 -30.16
CA PHE A 277 16.20 4.67 -29.49
C PHE A 277 15.14 5.32 -28.60
N ILE A 278 15.55 6.29 -27.77
CA ILE A 278 14.67 6.97 -26.78
C ILE A 278 13.66 7.89 -27.45
N CYS A 279 14.10 8.67 -28.45
CA CYS A 279 13.30 9.68 -29.13
C CYS A 279 12.53 9.14 -30.34
N GLY A 280 12.58 7.83 -30.61
CA GLY A 280 11.73 7.19 -31.61
C GLY A 280 10.26 7.31 -31.21
N SER A 281 9.39 7.66 -32.16
CA SER A 281 7.96 7.96 -31.89
C SER A 281 7.22 6.82 -31.16
N GLU A 282 7.57 5.57 -31.44
CA GLU A 282 6.98 4.41 -30.76
C GLU A 282 7.51 4.24 -29.32
N THR A 283 8.81 4.47 -29.10
CA THR A 283 9.45 4.35 -27.80
C THR A 283 9.01 5.47 -26.85
N GLU A 284 8.82 6.68 -27.37
CA GLU A 284 8.42 7.85 -26.60
C GLU A 284 7.08 7.63 -25.88
N ASP A 285 6.05 7.17 -26.62
CA ASP A 285 4.74 6.86 -26.05
C ASP A 285 4.80 5.77 -24.97
N CYS A 286 5.64 4.76 -25.16
CA CYS A 286 5.83 3.67 -24.20
C CYS A 286 6.58 4.14 -22.94
N LEU A 287 7.62 4.96 -23.09
CA LEU A 287 8.34 5.55 -21.95
C LEU A 287 7.45 6.49 -21.13
N ASN A 288 6.67 7.33 -21.80
CA ASN A 288 5.74 8.23 -21.14
C ASN A 288 4.74 7.46 -20.28
N ARG A 289 4.23 6.32 -20.78
CA ARG A 289 3.34 5.42 -20.03
C ARG A 289 4.06 4.71 -18.88
N LEU A 290 5.18 4.04 -19.13
CA LEU A 290 5.93 3.28 -18.11
C LEU A 290 6.37 4.17 -16.96
N LEU A 291 6.76 5.41 -17.26
CA LEU A 291 7.19 6.38 -16.26
C LEU A 291 6.04 7.27 -15.76
N MET A 292 4.81 7.08 -16.25
CA MET A 292 3.65 7.96 -16.01
C MET A 292 4.04 9.45 -16.03
N LEU A 293 4.62 9.90 -17.14
CA LEU A 293 4.99 11.30 -17.31
C LEU A 293 3.74 12.16 -17.58
N PRO A 294 3.72 13.43 -17.12
CA PRO A 294 2.65 14.36 -17.46
C PRO A 294 2.53 14.57 -18.97
N ARG A 295 1.33 14.91 -19.43
CA ARG A 295 1.04 15.12 -20.85
C ARG A 295 1.97 16.18 -21.45
N GLY A 296 2.62 15.84 -22.57
CA GLY A 296 3.55 16.73 -23.27
C GLY A 296 4.97 16.75 -22.71
N ILE A 297 5.23 16.05 -21.59
CA ILE A 297 6.57 15.83 -21.06
C ILE A 297 7.08 14.48 -21.56
N ARG A 298 8.32 14.48 -22.06
CA ARG A 298 8.98 13.29 -22.60
C ARG A 298 10.37 13.10 -22.01
N VAL A 299 10.87 11.87 -22.08
CA VAL A 299 12.27 11.58 -21.73
C VAL A 299 13.18 12.14 -22.82
N HIS A 300 14.06 13.07 -22.46
CA HIS A 300 15.07 13.59 -23.37
C HIS A 300 16.30 12.66 -23.46
N ARG A 301 16.77 12.16 -22.30
CA ARG A 301 17.84 11.16 -22.22
C ARG A 301 17.89 10.52 -20.83
N PHE A 302 18.45 9.32 -20.75
CA PHE A 302 18.91 8.77 -19.48
C PHE A 302 20.34 9.24 -19.18
N GLU A 303 20.62 9.54 -17.92
CA GLU A 303 21.94 9.98 -17.48
C GLU A 303 22.82 8.78 -17.12
N GLU A 304 24.11 8.92 -17.41
CA GLU A 304 25.11 7.96 -16.97
C GLU A 304 25.18 7.94 -15.45
N GLN A 305 24.93 6.78 -14.87
CA GLN A 305 24.95 6.58 -13.42
C GLN A 305 26.17 5.74 -13.02
N ARG A 306 26.56 5.88 -11.75
CA ARG A 306 27.60 5.05 -11.11
C ARG A 306 27.02 4.11 -10.06
N ARG A 307 25.76 4.30 -9.63
CA ARG A 307 25.14 3.47 -8.61
C ARG A 307 24.30 2.38 -9.27
N PRO A 308 24.57 1.09 -9.03
CA PRO A 308 23.70 0.04 -9.52
C PRO A 308 22.27 0.26 -8.96
N ALA A 309 21.26 -0.01 -9.78
CA ALA A 309 19.84 0.06 -9.44
C ALA A 309 19.19 1.46 -9.32
N VAL A 310 19.87 2.58 -9.57
CA VAL A 310 19.18 3.88 -9.73
C VAL A 310 19.31 4.34 -11.19
N LEU A 311 18.21 4.81 -11.76
CA LEU A 311 18.11 5.35 -13.10
C LEU A 311 17.69 6.82 -13.02
N SER A 312 18.36 7.69 -13.78
CA SER A 312 18.03 9.12 -13.87
C SER A 312 17.59 9.43 -15.27
N ALA A 313 16.36 9.88 -15.44
CA ALA A 313 15.84 10.41 -16.69
C ALA A 313 15.84 11.94 -16.63
N ARG A 314 16.43 12.57 -17.64
CA ARG A 314 16.27 14.01 -17.89
C ARG A 314 15.06 14.19 -18.79
N LEU A 315 14.11 15.02 -18.36
CA LEU A 315 12.87 15.26 -19.07
C LEU A 315 12.97 16.50 -19.98
N SER A 316 12.02 16.63 -20.91
CA SER A 316 11.97 17.72 -21.89
C SER A 316 11.72 19.10 -21.29
N ASP A 317 11.15 19.17 -20.09
CA ASP A 317 10.97 20.40 -19.31
C ASP A 317 12.24 20.81 -18.54
N GLY A 318 13.32 20.04 -18.66
CA GLY A 318 14.58 20.24 -17.95
C GLY A 318 14.63 19.63 -16.54
N SER A 319 13.52 19.09 -16.04
CA SER A 319 13.48 18.39 -14.76
C SER A 319 14.19 17.04 -14.82
N GLN A 320 14.55 16.52 -13.65
CA GLN A 320 15.17 15.20 -13.51
C GLN A 320 14.23 14.28 -12.73
N ARG A 321 13.99 13.09 -13.26
CA ARG A 321 13.23 12.03 -12.59
C ARG A 321 14.14 10.87 -12.25
N ARG A 322 14.18 10.50 -10.97
CA ARG A 322 15.00 9.38 -10.48
C ARG A 322 14.12 8.20 -10.10
N LEU A 323 14.58 7.01 -10.46
CA LEU A 323 13.85 5.75 -10.35
C LEU A 323 14.80 4.70 -9.75
N LEU A 324 14.32 3.95 -8.77
CA LEU A 324 14.96 2.76 -8.25
C LEU A 324 14.48 1.54 -9.05
N VAL A 325 15.40 0.81 -9.66
CA VAL A 325 15.15 -0.43 -10.36
C VAL A 325 15.28 -1.57 -9.36
N LYS A 326 14.19 -2.25 -9.04
CA LYS A 326 14.21 -3.44 -8.18
C LYS A 326 14.23 -4.69 -9.03
N THR A 327 15.06 -5.64 -8.62
CA THR A 327 15.23 -6.95 -9.27
C THR A 327 15.14 -8.06 -8.23
N GLY A 328 14.49 -9.17 -8.57
CA GLY A 328 14.25 -10.31 -7.69
C GLY A 328 13.05 -10.14 -6.76
N GLU A 329 12.14 -9.19 -7.05
CA GLU A 329 10.94 -8.91 -6.26
C GLU A 329 9.73 -8.72 -7.19
N GLU A 330 8.59 -9.33 -6.83
CA GLU A 330 7.31 -9.11 -7.50
C GLU A 330 6.68 -7.80 -7.02
N LEU A 331 6.71 -6.75 -7.84
CA LEU A 331 6.16 -5.42 -7.47
C LEU A 331 4.70 -5.21 -7.87
N VAL A 332 4.00 -6.26 -8.32
CA VAL A 332 2.59 -6.17 -8.71
C VAL A 332 1.69 -5.79 -7.54
N VAL A 333 1.97 -6.31 -6.34
CA VAL A 333 1.20 -6.03 -5.12
C VAL A 333 1.40 -4.57 -4.70
N ASP A 334 2.65 -4.10 -4.65
CA ASP A 334 2.99 -2.70 -4.36
C ASP A 334 2.32 -1.75 -5.36
N ALA A 335 2.41 -2.05 -6.66
CA ALA A 335 1.79 -1.24 -7.70
C ALA A 335 0.26 -1.18 -7.55
N ALA A 336 -0.39 -2.30 -7.25
CA ALA A 336 -1.83 -2.37 -7.01
C ALA A 336 -2.24 -1.59 -5.75
N ALA A 337 -1.51 -1.75 -4.64
CA ALA A 337 -1.79 -1.05 -3.39
C ALA A 337 -1.69 0.48 -3.58
N LEU A 338 -0.63 0.96 -4.24
CA LEU A 338 -0.46 2.39 -4.51
C LEU A 338 -1.49 2.92 -5.51
N ARG A 339 -1.93 2.11 -6.46
CA ARG A 339 -3.06 2.45 -7.35
C ARG A 339 -4.32 2.72 -6.54
N VAL A 340 -4.68 1.84 -5.60
CA VAL A 340 -5.85 2.03 -4.72
C VAL A 340 -5.69 3.27 -3.84
N ILE A 341 -4.54 3.46 -3.20
CA ILE A 341 -4.27 4.63 -2.34
C ILE A 341 -4.45 5.94 -3.14
N ARG A 342 -3.93 6.02 -4.37
CA ARG A 342 -4.11 7.18 -5.26
C ARG A 342 -5.58 7.42 -5.60
N SER A 343 -6.33 6.35 -5.90
CA SER A 343 -7.77 6.43 -6.18
C SER A 343 -8.55 7.00 -5.00
N MET A 344 -8.24 6.55 -3.77
CA MET A 344 -8.89 7.02 -2.55
C MET A 344 -8.56 8.48 -2.21
N GLY A 345 -7.38 8.98 -2.62
CA GLY A 345 -6.95 10.35 -2.31
C GLY A 345 -6.76 10.63 -0.81
N ILE A 346 -6.51 9.57 -0.03
CA ILE A 346 -6.38 9.63 1.44
C ILE A 346 -5.00 10.14 1.87
N THR A 347 -3.99 10.04 1.01
CA THR A 347 -2.61 10.38 1.34
C THR A 347 -2.03 11.35 0.33
N SER A 348 -1.08 12.17 0.79
CA SER A 348 -0.17 12.91 -0.08
C SER A 348 1.05 12.07 -0.50
N GLN A 349 1.04 10.76 -0.22
CA GLN A 349 2.14 9.85 -0.53
C GLN A 349 1.99 9.34 -1.96
N ASP A 350 2.41 10.18 -2.91
CA ASP A 350 2.41 9.85 -4.32
C ASP A 350 3.81 9.46 -4.78
N TYR A 351 4.22 8.22 -4.51
CA TYR A 351 5.33 7.62 -5.22
C TYR A 351 4.82 6.54 -6.15
N GLN A 352 5.44 6.46 -7.32
CA GLN A 352 5.01 5.53 -8.36
C GLN A 352 5.74 4.19 -8.28
N VAL A 353 5.01 3.12 -8.56
CA VAL A 353 5.57 1.80 -8.84
C VAL A 353 5.06 1.31 -10.21
N THR A 354 5.98 0.88 -11.07
CA THR A 354 5.68 0.31 -12.40
C THR A 354 6.29 -1.08 -12.50
N THR A 355 5.54 -2.08 -12.95
CA THR A 355 6.05 -3.44 -13.15
C THR A 355 6.78 -3.54 -14.50
N LEU A 356 7.98 -4.14 -14.49
CA LEU A 356 8.73 -4.45 -15.71
C LEU A 356 8.58 -5.91 -16.14
N GLY A 357 8.19 -6.77 -15.20
CA GLY A 357 7.89 -8.18 -15.41
C GLY A 357 7.59 -8.82 -14.06
N ASP A 358 7.63 -10.14 -14.00
CA ASP A 358 7.30 -10.87 -12.79
C ASP A 358 8.38 -10.85 -11.69
N ASP A 359 9.54 -10.23 -11.90
CA ASP A 359 10.61 -10.22 -10.89
C ASP A 359 11.34 -8.88 -10.83
N SER A 360 10.73 -7.86 -11.41
CA SER A 360 11.35 -6.56 -11.53
C SER A 360 10.34 -5.45 -11.74
N GLY A 361 10.72 -4.27 -11.27
CA GLY A 361 9.92 -3.08 -11.43
C GLY A 361 10.72 -1.82 -11.13
N LEU A 362 10.08 -0.68 -11.41
CA LEU A 362 10.57 0.65 -11.11
C LEU A 362 9.81 1.18 -9.92
N ILE A 363 10.54 1.79 -8.99
CA ILE A 363 9.97 2.54 -7.88
C ILE A 363 10.48 3.97 -8.00
N GLN A 364 9.62 4.98 -7.88
CA GLN A 364 10.05 6.37 -7.88
C GLN A 364 11.00 6.62 -6.71
N TYR A 365 12.16 7.22 -7.02
CA TYR A 365 13.13 7.57 -6.00
C TYR A 365 12.71 8.86 -5.30
N LEU A 366 12.63 8.80 -3.97
CA LEU A 366 12.20 9.91 -3.13
C LEU A 366 13.43 10.65 -2.56
N GLU A 367 13.84 11.74 -3.21
CA GLU A 367 15.11 12.45 -2.97
C GLU A 367 15.32 12.88 -1.50
N ASP A 368 14.28 13.40 -0.85
CA ASP A 368 14.38 13.95 0.50
C ASP A 368 14.01 12.95 1.61
N HIS A 369 13.76 11.69 1.24
CA HIS A 369 13.29 10.68 2.18
C HIS A 369 14.48 9.84 2.66
N LYS A 370 14.81 10.01 3.95
CA LYS A 370 15.75 9.12 4.62
C LYS A 370 14.99 7.95 5.21
N ARG A 371 15.50 6.73 4.99
CA ARG A 371 15.01 5.58 5.75
C ARG A 371 15.20 5.88 7.22
N ASP A 372 14.11 5.89 7.99
CA ASP A 372 14.21 5.97 9.44
C ASP A 372 14.86 4.66 9.91
N THR A 373 16.07 4.76 10.42
CA THR A 373 16.77 3.60 10.98
C THR A 373 16.48 3.54 12.46
N ARG A 374 16.56 2.35 13.05
CA ARG A 374 16.40 2.16 14.49
C ARG A 374 17.31 3.10 15.29
N GLU A 375 18.53 3.34 14.82
CA GLU A 375 19.49 4.26 15.45
C GLU A 375 19.01 5.71 15.37
N HIS A 376 18.39 6.12 14.26
CA HIS A 376 17.83 7.45 14.10
C HIS A 376 16.61 7.64 15.03
N SER A 377 15.66 6.70 15.06
CA SER A 377 14.50 6.75 15.95
C SER A 377 14.93 6.77 17.43
N ILE A 378 15.94 5.96 17.82
CA ILE A 378 16.50 5.98 19.18
C ILE A 378 17.14 7.34 19.48
N SER A 379 17.92 7.90 18.55
CA SER A 379 18.56 9.21 18.72
C SER A 379 17.53 10.34 18.88
N GLN A 380 16.48 10.33 18.05
CA GLN A 380 15.38 11.29 18.18
C GLN A 380 14.63 11.13 19.50
N TYR A 381 14.30 9.89 19.89
CA TYR A 381 13.67 9.60 21.18
C TYR A 381 14.50 10.13 22.36
N GLN A 382 15.82 9.91 22.33
CA GLN A 382 16.74 10.43 23.35
C GLN A 382 16.79 11.96 23.37
N LYS A 383 16.84 12.61 22.22
CA LYS A 383 16.80 14.09 22.11
C LYS A 383 15.50 14.66 22.66
N MET A 384 14.36 14.03 22.36
CA MET A 384 13.06 14.44 22.89
C MET A 384 12.97 14.20 24.40
N CYS A 385 13.43 13.05 24.90
CA CYS A 385 13.54 12.80 26.33
C CYS A 385 14.43 13.83 27.04
N ALA A 386 15.53 14.27 26.44
CA ALA A 386 16.43 15.25 27.05
C ALA A 386 15.77 16.61 27.32
N LYS A 387 14.71 16.97 26.59
CA LYS A 387 13.96 18.22 26.79
C LYS A 387 13.12 18.24 28.07
N ILE A 388 12.82 17.08 28.64
CA ILE A 388 11.97 16.95 29.85
C ILE A 388 12.88 16.53 31.01
N PRO A 389 12.80 17.16 32.20
CA PRO A 389 13.55 16.69 33.37
C PRO A 389 13.15 15.28 33.76
N ALA A 390 14.11 14.36 33.90
CA ALA A 390 13.82 12.97 34.25
C ALA A 390 13.15 12.82 35.62
N HIS A 391 13.43 13.75 36.54
CA HIS A 391 12.91 13.77 37.91
C HIS A 391 11.63 14.60 38.07
N ALA A 392 11.03 15.12 36.99
CA ALA A 392 9.90 16.05 37.08
C ALA A 392 8.77 15.56 38.00
N PHE A 393 8.36 14.29 37.86
CA PHE A 393 7.31 13.71 38.68
C PHE A 393 7.75 13.48 40.14
N ARG A 394 8.98 13.03 40.36
CA ARG A 394 9.55 12.90 41.71
C ARG A 394 9.58 14.26 42.43
N SER A 395 9.95 15.34 41.74
CA SER A 395 9.95 16.69 42.32
C SER A 395 8.54 17.15 42.69
N ILE A 396 7.52 16.79 41.91
CA ILE A 396 6.12 17.05 42.29
C ILE A 396 5.76 16.30 43.57
N MET A 397 6.17 15.04 43.72
CA MET A 397 5.95 14.29 44.96
C MET A 397 6.65 14.95 46.16
N GLU A 398 7.90 15.39 45.99
CA GLU A 398 8.67 16.09 47.02
C GLU A 398 8.00 17.41 47.44
N LEU A 399 7.49 18.19 46.47
CA LEU A 399 6.77 19.45 46.73
C LEU A 399 5.43 19.23 47.44
N ASN A 400 4.76 18.10 47.20
CA ASN A 400 3.50 17.74 47.85
C ASN A 400 3.70 17.01 49.18
N SER A 401 4.94 16.91 49.67
CA SER A 401 5.24 16.31 50.96
C SER A 401 5.49 17.34 52.04
N PHE A 402 4.81 17.19 53.18
CA PHE A 402 4.96 18.13 54.30
C PHE A 402 6.17 17.82 55.19
N SER A 403 6.78 16.64 55.02
CA SER A 403 8.01 16.24 55.71
C SER A 403 8.77 15.20 54.90
N PHE A 404 10.03 14.97 55.27
CA PHE A 404 10.82 13.88 54.67
C PHE A 404 10.19 12.50 54.92
N GLN A 405 9.64 12.26 56.12
CA GLN A 405 8.97 11.00 56.43
C GLN A 405 7.72 10.79 55.56
N ASP A 406 6.94 11.85 55.33
CA ASP A 406 5.79 11.81 54.43
C ASP A 406 6.22 11.48 52.99
N PHE A 407 7.30 12.10 52.51
CA PHE A 407 7.85 11.78 51.19
C PHE A 407 8.27 10.30 51.06
N ILE A 408 8.94 9.75 52.08
CA ILE A 408 9.32 8.33 52.09
C ILE A 408 8.08 7.44 52.07
N ASN A 409 7.07 7.74 52.88
CA ASN A 409 5.82 6.96 52.92
C ASN A 409 5.09 7.01 51.56
N LYS A 410 4.93 8.20 50.98
CA LYS A 410 4.33 8.37 49.64
C LYS A 410 5.12 7.64 48.56
N LYS A 411 6.45 7.64 48.64
CA LYS A 411 7.30 6.90 47.72
C LYS A 411 7.11 5.38 47.83
N LEU A 412 7.01 4.84 49.05
CA LEU A 412 6.74 3.42 49.26
C LEU A 412 5.38 3.04 48.68
N ASN A 413 4.34 3.82 48.99
CA ASN A 413 3.00 3.62 48.43
C ASN A 413 2.97 3.73 46.91
N TYR A 414 3.73 4.66 46.34
CA TYR A 414 3.90 4.82 44.91
C TYR A 414 4.57 3.60 44.26
N GLU A 415 5.65 3.07 44.85
CA GLU A 415 6.34 1.87 44.35
C GLU A 415 5.41 0.65 44.34
N GLU A 416 4.67 0.42 45.43
CA GLU A 416 3.70 -0.69 45.53
C GLU A 416 2.56 -0.55 44.52
N SER A 417 1.94 0.63 44.44
CA SER A 417 0.81 0.87 43.54
C SER A 417 1.23 0.90 42.06
N LEU A 418 2.43 1.38 41.73
CA LEU A 418 2.98 1.30 40.37
C LEU A 418 3.18 -0.17 39.96
N ALA A 419 3.73 -1.01 40.84
CA ALA A 419 3.91 -2.44 40.58
C ALA A 419 2.56 -3.13 40.33
N ALA A 420 1.59 -2.93 41.23
CA ALA A 420 0.25 -3.50 41.11
C ALA A 420 -0.48 -3.05 39.84
N MET A 421 -0.44 -1.75 39.53
CA MET A 421 -1.05 -1.19 38.32
C MET A 421 -0.38 -1.74 37.04
N THR A 422 0.95 -1.77 37.01
CA THR A 422 1.72 -2.32 35.87
C THR A 422 1.38 -3.78 35.64
N TYR A 423 1.33 -4.58 36.71
CA TYR A 423 0.96 -5.98 36.65
C TYR A 423 -0.47 -6.17 36.15
N ALA A 424 -1.45 -5.49 36.75
CA ALA A 424 -2.86 -5.62 36.40
C ALA A 424 -3.17 -5.18 34.95
N THR A 425 -2.62 -4.05 34.50
CA THR A 425 -2.80 -3.55 33.13
C THR A 425 -2.15 -4.43 32.07
N SER A 426 -1.00 -5.04 32.39
CA SER A 426 -0.36 -6.03 31.53
C SER A 426 -1.15 -7.34 31.50
N LEU A 427 -1.55 -7.85 32.66
CA LEU A 427 -2.28 -9.11 32.80
C LEU A 427 -3.60 -9.03 32.04
N LEU A 428 -4.35 -7.94 32.20
CA LEU A 428 -5.64 -7.75 31.53
C LEU A 428 -5.51 -7.15 30.13
N GLY A 429 -4.30 -6.98 29.57
CA GLY A 429 -4.13 -6.50 28.20
C GLY A 429 -4.76 -5.13 27.92
N LEU A 430 -4.71 -4.21 28.89
CA LEU A 430 -5.26 -2.86 28.76
C LEU A 430 -4.42 -2.06 27.76
N LYS A 431 -5.01 -1.48 26.71
CA LYS A 431 -4.28 -0.71 25.68
C LYS A 431 -4.13 0.75 26.05
N ASP A 432 -5.24 1.40 26.34
CA ASP A 432 -5.32 2.86 26.42
C ASP A 432 -4.74 3.44 27.72
N ARG A 433 -3.41 3.47 27.79
CA ARG A 433 -2.66 3.88 28.98
C ARG A 433 -2.09 5.28 28.79
N HIS A 434 -2.83 6.23 28.24
CA HIS A 434 -2.36 7.61 28.19
C HIS A 434 -2.26 8.24 29.59
N LEU A 435 -1.55 9.37 29.73
CA LEU A 435 -1.28 9.95 31.06
C LEU A 435 -2.56 10.35 31.80
N GLU A 436 -3.63 10.71 31.09
CA GLU A 436 -4.93 11.05 31.70
C GLU A 436 -5.59 9.83 32.37
N ASN A 437 -5.21 8.61 31.99
CA ASN A 437 -5.72 7.37 32.58
C ASN A 437 -4.88 6.89 33.77
N ILE A 438 -3.84 7.64 34.17
CA ILE A 438 -3.00 7.36 35.34
C ILE A 438 -3.18 8.48 36.35
N LEU A 439 -3.93 8.20 37.41
CA LEU A 439 -4.20 9.16 38.49
C LEU A 439 -3.21 8.97 39.63
N TYR A 440 -2.68 10.09 40.14
CA TYR A 440 -1.84 10.13 41.33
C TYR A 440 -2.60 10.77 42.49
N ASP A 441 -2.70 10.05 43.61
CA ASP A 441 -3.25 10.56 44.85
C ASP A 441 -2.17 11.33 45.62
N VAL A 442 -2.30 12.66 45.67
CA VAL A 442 -1.36 13.56 46.36
C VAL A 442 -1.31 13.36 47.87
N VAL A 443 -2.34 12.74 48.47
CA VAL A 443 -2.42 12.51 49.91
C VAL A 443 -1.70 11.21 50.26
N SER A 444 -2.06 10.10 49.63
CA SER A 444 -1.48 8.78 49.95
C SER A 444 -0.20 8.46 49.19
N GLY A 445 0.05 9.10 48.05
CA GLY A 445 1.15 8.77 47.14
C GLY A 445 0.86 7.59 46.20
N CYS A 446 -0.37 7.08 46.14
CA CYS A 446 -0.72 5.93 45.31
C CYS A 446 -1.03 6.31 43.86
N LEU A 447 -0.73 5.41 42.93
CA LEU A 447 -1.20 5.43 41.55
C LEU A 447 -2.46 4.60 41.34
N ARG A 448 -3.31 5.03 40.41
CA ARG A 448 -4.49 4.27 39.96
C ARG A 448 -4.61 4.38 38.44
N SER A 449 -4.92 3.25 37.79
CA SER A 449 -5.37 3.26 36.39
C SER A 449 -6.88 3.41 36.34
N VAL A 450 -7.37 4.31 35.50
CA VAL A 450 -8.79 4.49 35.18
C VAL A 450 -9.05 4.15 33.72
N ASP A 451 -10.32 4.15 33.32
CA ASP A 451 -10.78 3.83 31.96
C ASP A 451 -10.35 2.43 31.47
N TRP A 452 -11.00 1.40 32.01
CA TRP A 452 -10.69 -0.01 31.72
C TRP A 452 -11.44 -0.56 30.49
N ASN A 453 -11.99 0.30 29.64
CA ASN A 453 -12.83 -0.10 28.50
C ASN A 453 -12.10 -1.00 27.49
N SER A 454 -10.78 -0.90 27.39
CA SER A 454 -9.94 -1.71 26.49
C SER A 454 -9.39 -3.01 27.11
N SER A 455 -9.97 -3.49 28.22
CA SER A 455 -9.54 -4.73 28.87
C SER A 455 -9.72 -5.96 27.96
N LEU A 456 -8.83 -6.94 28.14
CA LEU A 456 -8.71 -8.21 27.41
C LEU A 456 -8.41 -8.09 25.90
N GLN A 457 -7.78 -6.98 25.47
CA GLN A 457 -7.41 -6.74 24.07
C GLN A 457 -5.91 -7.01 23.79
N HIS A 458 -5.48 -8.26 23.86
CA HIS A 458 -4.09 -8.68 23.58
C HIS A 458 -3.75 -8.71 22.07
N SER A 459 -3.92 -7.61 21.33
CA SER A 459 -3.46 -7.53 19.92
C SER A 459 -2.01 -7.01 19.82
N GLN A 460 -1.25 -7.48 18.83
CA GLN A 460 0.18 -7.21 18.61
C GLN A 460 0.54 -5.72 18.33
N SER A 461 -0.44 -4.81 18.33
CA SER A 461 -0.30 -3.45 17.79
C SER A 461 0.21 -2.39 18.77
N GLU A 462 0.27 -2.66 20.09
CA GLU A 462 0.70 -1.65 21.06
C GLU A 462 1.71 -2.17 22.12
N PRO A 463 2.99 -2.37 21.73
CA PRO A 463 4.08 -2.50 22.69
C PRO A 463 4.41 -1.12 23.30
N PRO A 464 4.73 -1.01 24.62
CA PRO A 464 4.95 -2.07 25.61
C PRO A 464 3.67 -2.52 26.38
N PRO A 465 3.71 -3.69 27.06
CA PRO A 465 2.57 -4.23 27.82
C PRO A 465 2.14 -3.40 29.03
N ALA A 466 2.95 -2.41 29.44
CA ALA A 466 2.61 -1.42 30.46
C ALA A 466 3.38 -0.12 30.26
N ARG A 467 2.82 1.01 30.70
CA ARG A 467 3.44 2.34 30.54
C ARG A 467 4.45 2.64 31.64
N LEU A 468 5.71 2.29 31.40
CA LEU A 468 6.83 2.62 32.30
C LEU A 468 7.73 3.70 31.68
N THR A 469 7.29 4.96 31.74
CA THR A 469 8.07 6.09 31.23
C THR A 469 9.22 6.44 32.18
N ARG A 470 10.23 7.16 31.66
CA ARG A 470 11.36 7.65 32.47
C ARG A 470 10.92 8.46 33.69
N CYS A 471 9.87 9.28 33.58
CA CYS A 471 9.37 10.09 34.69
C CYS A 471 8.60 9.26 35.73
N LEU A 472 7.85 8.23 35.30
CA LEU A 472 7.16 7.32 36.22
C LEU A 472 8.12 6.42 37.00
N LEU A 473 9.27 6.09 36.40
CA LEU A 473 10.31 5.29 37.05
C LEU A 473 11.21 6.11 37.98
N ALA A 474 11.20 7.45 37.89
CA ALA A 474 12.12 8.31 38.63
C ALA A 474 11.94 8.29 40.17
N PRO A 475 10.72 8.17 40.72
CA PRO A 475 10.54 7.99 42.16
C PRO A 475 10.97 6.61 42.65
N CYS A 476 10.97 5.60 41.77
CA CYS A 476 11.13 4.19 42.15
C CYS A 476 12.58 3.71 42.16
N ARG A 477 12.85 2.74 43.04
CA ARG A 477 14.01 1.84 42.92
C ARG A 477 13.64 0.68 42.01
N LYS A 478 14.39 0.52 40.91
CA LYS A 478 14.10 -0.50 39.88
C LYS A 478 14.06 -1.92 40.46
N GLN A 479 14.98 -2.24 41.37
CA GLN A 479 15.07 -3.55 42.01
C GLN A 479 13.84 -3.85 42.88
N VAL A 480 13.28 -2.84 43.55
CA VAL A 480 12.06 -3.00 44.37
C VAL A 480 10.87 -3.26 43.46
N LEU A 481 10.71 -2.45 42.40
CA LEU A 481 9.65 -2.64 41.41
C LEU A 481 9.71 -4.04 40.77
N GLU A 482 10.90 -4.49 40.38
CA GLU A 482 11.12 -5.81 39.81
C GLU A 482 10.76 -6.93 40.80
N SER A 483 11.23 -6.86 42.04
CA SER A 483 10.91 -7.83 43.09
C SER A 483 9.40 -7.91 43.37
N ARG A 484 8.70 -6.76 43.36
CA ARG A 484 7.24 -6.73 43.53
C ARG A 484 6.49 -7.33 42.34
N LEU A 485 6.92 -7.04 41.12
CA LEU A 485 6.32 -7.64 39.92
C LEU A 485 6.51 -9.17 39.91
N GLN A 486 7.68 -9.67 40.34
CA GLN A 486 7.95 -11.10 40.50
C GLN A 486 7.03 -11.73 41.57
N GLN A 487 6.89 -11.06 42.72
CA GLN A 487 6.00 -11.51 43.79
C GLN A 487 4.54 -11.61 43.30
N LEU A 488 4.01 -10.55 42.68
CA LEU A 488 2.64 -10.52 42.13
C LEU A 488 2.42 -11.61 41.08
N THR A 489 3.43 -11.87 40.24
CA THR A 489 3.40 -12.93 39.25
C THR A 489 3.32 -14.31 39.92
N SER A 490 4.16 -14.56 40.92
CA SER A 490 4.18 -15.82 41.66
C SER A 490 2.88 -16.07 42.42
N GLU A 491 2.36 -15.05 43.11
CA GLU A 491 1.08 -15.12 43.84
C GLU A 491 -0.08 -15.42 42.88
N THR A 492 -0.12 -14.75 41.73
CA THR A 492 -1.15 -14.99 40.70
C THR A 492 -1.05 -16.38 40.09
N ARG A 493 0.16 -16.89 39.83
CA ARG A 493 0.38 -18.27 39.36
C ARG A 493 -0.15 -19.29 40.36
N SER A 494 0.12 -19.09 41.65
CA SER A 494 -0.35 -19.99 42.72
C SER A 494 -1.88 -20.02 42.84
N SER A 495 -2.56 -18.94 42.46
CA SER A 495 -4.01 -18.75 42.57
C SER A 495 -4.74 -18.73 41.21
N HIS A 496 -4.07 -19.12 40.11
CA HIS A 496 -4.57 -18.93 38.74
C HIS A 496 -5.96 -19.53 38.48
N ARG A 497 -6.30 -20.66 39.12
CA ARG A 497 -7.63 -21.29 38.96
C ARG A 497 -8.76 -20.42 39.51
N LEU A 498 -8.53 -19.74 40.64
CA LEU A 498 -9.50 -18.84 41.25
C LEU A 498 -9.63 -17.55 40.44
N LEU A 499 -8.50 -17.02 39.96
CA LEU A 499 -8.49 -15.88 39.06
C LEU A 499 -9.25 -16.19 37.76
N LEU A 500 -9.03 -17.36 37.17
CA LEU A 500 -9.71 -17.80 35.95
C LEU A 500 -11.23 -17.82 36.12
N ALA A 501 -11.71 -18.44 37.20
CA ALA A 501 -13.14 -18.47 37.51
C ALA A 501 -13.70 -17.04 37.68
N THR A 502 -12.94 -16.16 38.33
CA THR A 502 -13.31 -14.75 38.53
C THR A 502 -13.37 -13.98 37.21
N LEU A 503 -12.41 -14.19 36.30
CA LEU A 503 -12.41 -13.55 34.98
C LEU A 503 -13.57 -14.05 34.12
N GLN A 504 -13.81 -15.36 34.11
CA GLN A 504 -14.91 -15.96 33.34
C GLN A 504 -16.27 -15.41 33.74
N ILE A 505 -16.54 -15.24 35.05
CA ILE A 505 -17.81 -14.68 35.50
C ILE A 505 -17.87 -13.16 35.30
N SER A 506 -16.79 -12.43 35.54
CA SER A 506 -16.74 -10.96 35.45
C SER A 506 -16.89 -10.45 34.01
N PHE A 507 -16.38 -11.21 33.05
CA PHE A 507 -16.43 -10.87 31.64
C PHE A 507 -17.48 -11.66 30.86
N LYS A 508 -18.32 -12.49 31.51
CA LYS A 508 -19.32 -13.37 30.88
C LYS A 508 -20.20 -12.68 29.82
N TRP A 509 -20.43 -11.38 29.98
CA TRP A 509 -21.20 -10.55 29.04
C TRP A 509 -20.51 -10.31 27.68
N MET A 510 -19.23 -10.68 27.51
CA MET A 510 -18.47 -10.59 26.25
C MET A 510 -18.62 -11.84 25.34
N GLU A 511 -19.51 -12.78 25.68
CA GLU A 511 -19.91 -13.94 24.85
C GLU A 511 -18.74 -14.76 24.26
N ASP A 512 -18.82 -15.20 22.99
CA ASP A 512 -17.96 -16.21 22.35
C ASP A 512 -16.47 -15.83 22.27
N GLU A 513 -16.10 -14.57 22.53
CA GLU A 513 -14.70 -14.11 22.48
C GLU A 513 -13.92 -14.35 23.78
N ILE A 514 -14.59 -14.68 24.89
CA ILE A 514 -13.94 -14.77 26.21
C ILE A 514 -13.01 -15.97 26.27
N GLN A 515 -13.44 -17.12 25.73
CA GLN A 515 -12.67 -18.36 25.82
C GLN A 515 -11.31 -18.21 25.12
N ASP A 516 -11.29 -17.57 23.96
CA ASP A 516 -10.07 -17.30 23.19
C ASP A 516 -9.20 -16.22 23.84
N LYS A 517 -9.79 -15.14 24.34
CA LYS A 517 -9.06 -14.06 25.04
C LYS A 517 -8.42 -14.53 26.34
N VAL A 518 -9.15 -15.34 27.11
CA VAL A 518 -8.66 -15.96 28.35
C VAL A 518 -7.61 -17.05 28.05
N THR A 519 -7.77 -17.82 26.98
CA THR A 519 -6.76 -18.81 26.53
C THR A 519 -5.47 -18.13 26.08
N ASN A 520 -5.56 -17.00 25.36
CA ASN A 520 -4.39 -16.21 24.97
C ASN A 520 -3.68 -15.58 26.17
N LEU A 521 -4.43 -15.10 27.18
CA LEU A 521 -3.88 -14.63 28.45
C LEU A 521 -3.14 -15.76 29.19
N LEU A 522 -3.71 -16.97 29.23
CA LEU A 522 -3.06 -18.16 29.80
C LEU A 522 -1.80 -18.56 29.03
N ARG A 523 -1.83 -18.49 27.70
CA ARG A 523 -0.67 -18.75 26.83
C ARG A 523 0.45 -17.75 27.09
N HIS A 524 0.16 -16.45 27.21
CA HIS A 524 1.17 -15.46 27.60
C HIS A 524 1.79 -15.71 28.97
N CYS A 525 1.05 -16.34 29.90
CA CYS A 525 1.52 -16.64 31.25
C CYS A 525 2.27 -17.97 31.38
N THR A 526 2.08 -18.91 30.45
CA THR A 526 2.57 -20.31 30.57
C THR A 526 3.33 -20.85 29.36
N ASP A 527 3.30 -20.17 28.20
CA ASP A 527 3.95 -20.63 26.96
C ASP A 527 5.48 -20.49 27.06
N PRO A 528 6.24 -21.60 27.02
CA PRO A 528 7.69 -21.59 27.12
C PRO A 528 8.38 -20.75 26.05
N GLN A 529 7.79 -20.59 24.85
CA GLN A 529 8.38 -19.80 23.77
C GLN A 529 8.26 -18.29 24.02
N ILE A 530 7.16 -17.86 24.64
CA ILE A 530 6.96 -16.46 25.04
C ILE A 530 7.86 -16.14 26.23
N LEU A 531 7.93 -17.06 27.18
CA LEU A 531 8.77 -16.95 28.37
C LEU A 531 10.27 -16.95 28.03
N ALA A 532 10.71 -17.71 27.01
CA ALA A 532 12.12 -17.78 26.57
C ALA A 532 12.69 -16.48 25.96
N ILE A 533 11.83 -15.55 25.53
CA ILE A 533 12.25 -14.26 24.92
C ILE A 533 12.30 -13.13 25.97
N THR A 534 11.92 -13.42 27.22
CA THR A 534 12.01 -12.44 28.33
C THR A 534 13.48 -12.22 28.74
N ARG A 535 13.80 -11.05 29.32
CA ARG A 535 15.18 -10.70 29.70
C ARG A 535 15.76 -11.79 30.62
N SER A 536 17.04 -12.11 30.46
CA SER A 536 17.74 -13.15 31.22
C SER A 536 17.69 -12.99 32.75
N ALA A 537 17.36 -11.81 33.28
CA ALA A 537 17.18 -11.53 34.71
C ALA A 537 15.78 -11.87 35.27
N TRP A 538 14.82 -12.24 34.42
CA TRP A 538 13.45 -12.60 34.83
C TRP A 538 13.32 -14.05 35.31
N GLU A 539 14.33 -14.89 35.08
CA GLU A 539 14.37 -16.31 35.47
C GLU A 539 13.05 -17.06 35.25
N PRO A 540 12.41 -16.97 34.07
CA PRO A 540 11.10 -17.59 33.82
C PRO A 540 11.10 -19.14 33.88
N TRP A 541 12.29 -19.75 34.01
CA TRP A 541 12.53 -21.19 34.17
C TRP A 541 12.51 -21.65 35.63
N ILE A 542 12.35 -20.73 36.59
CA ILE A 542 11.98 -21.00 37.99
C ILE A 542 10.46 -20.80 38.11
#